data_AF-D0LS66-F1
#
_entry.id   AF-D0LS66-F1
#
_cell.length_a   1.000
_cell.length_b   1.000
_cell.length_c   1.000
_cell.angle_alpha   90.00
_cell.angle_beta   90.00
_cell.angle_gamma   90.00
#
_symmetry.space_group_name_H-M   'P 1'
#
loop_
_entity.id
_entity.type
_entity.pdbx_description
1 polymer ?
#
loop_
_entity_poly.entity_id
_entity_poly.type
_entity_poly.pdbx_seq_one_letter_code
_entity_poly.pdbx_strand_id
1 'polypeptide(L)'
;MSGGDVLERLSTLSLSPATENALGLSIDLDLHGRQGLLEQGLWWIQPLFRGPQGLGVGLALLPDTPLEQAPVLLYKKGVACTVAATSSRALALLVYRLRLIGIPDAWTTLCTRWDELRADLRALATALGDVGSLEALREVARREDWLSADDEQHADHDARAEARRAIMTTLDPSDEHRRYRAWLVDAMRGQASGQAPDDLGVWTRQAEVSAFYVAQEQMEFDGLMASAWHVVRGGASLDTSQAGRPSHMAVPVSIAARGTVHEAADELLRCGEAAADGIREHPVYAATMLMLEEGHDYDGMAHMRAAALLDESAHPAAAYSALLSASFWSYTRLGAGFQPAAQAAHLIARTQGWPDIARRLAVLGVTSAPG
;
A
#
# COMPACT_ATOMS: atom_id res chain seq x y z
N MET A 1 5.80 1.03 -29.00
CA MET A 1 6.70 2.09 -28.53
C MET A 1 7.56 1.47 -27.46
N SER A 2 8.89 1.57 -27.53
CA SER A 2 9.74 1.17 -26.40
C SER A 2 9.39 2.09 -25.24
N GLY A 3 8.59 1.60 -24.29
CA GLY A 3 8.19 2.37 -23.12
C GLY A 3 9.43 2.73 -22.35
N GLY A 4 9.87 3.99 -22.47
CA GLY A 4 10.92 4.51 -21.58
C GLY A 4 10.52 4.30 -20.13
N ASP A 5 11.51 4.18 -19.25
CA ASP A 5 11.30 4.03 -17.82
C ASP A 5 10.42 5.19 -17.30
N VAL A 6 9.40 4.88 -16.49
CA VAL A 6 8.53 5.90 -15.87
C VAL A 6 9.35 6.94 -15.11
N LEU A 7 10.47 6.53 -14.52
CA LEU A 7 11.40 7.42 -13.82
C LEU A 7 12.09 8.41 -14.76
N GLU A 8 12.55 7.91 -15.92
CA GLU A 8 13.19 8.76 -16.94
C GLU A 8 12.20 9.82 -17.44
N ARG A 9 10.97 9.41 -17.78
CA ARG A 9 9.93 10.34 -18.22
C ARG A 9 9.63 11.40 -17.16
N LEU A 10 9.44 11.00 -15.90
CA LEU A 10 9.17 11.94 -14.80
C LEU A 10 10.33 12.89 -14.52
N SER A 11 11.59 12.44 -14.66
CA SER A 11 12.78 13.26 -14.41
C SER A 11 12.92 14.47 -15.33
N THR A 12 12.28 14.43 -16.50
CA THR A 12 12.30 15.52 -17.49
C THR A 12 11.09 16.45 -17.36
N LEU A 13 10.11 16.09 -16.54
CA LEU A 13 8.86 16.81 -16.41
C LEU A 13 8.97 17.86 -15.29
N SER A 14 8.48 19.07 -15.57
CA SER A 14 8.29 20.12 -14.58
C SER A 14 6.83 20.55 -14.61
N LEU A 15 6.19 20.54 -13.44
CA LEU A 15 4.81 20.98 -13.28
C LEU A 15 4.80 22.46 -12.88
N SER A 16 3.82 23.22 -13.35
CA SER A 16 3.63 24.58 -12.85
C SER A 16 3.23 24.57 -11.37
N PRO A 17 3.57 25.62 -10.59
CA PRO A 17 3.14 25.74 -9.20
C PRO A 17 1.62 25.67 -9.03
N ALA A 18 0.87 26.13 -10.04
CA ALA A 18 -0.58 26.03 -10.09
C ALA A 18 -1.07 24.57 -10.08
N THR A 19 -0.45 23.72 -10.90
CA THR A 19 -0.73 22.28 -10.96
C THR A 19 -0.28 21.56 -9.71
N GLU A 20 0.93 21.85 -9.21
CA GLU A 20 1.41 21.23 -7.96
C GLU A 20 0.49 21.54 -6.78
N ASN A 21 0.03 22.79 -6.65
CA ASN A 21 -0.92 23.18 -5.61
C ASN A 21 -2.29 22.51 -5.82
N ALA A 22 -2.78 22.46 -7.06
CA ALA A 22 -4.07 21.83 -7.37
C ALA A 22 -4.07 20.32 -7.04
N LEU A 23 -2.96 19.63 -7.34
CA LEU A 23 -2.78 18.20 -7.05
C LEU A 23 -2.36 17.92 -5.61
N GLY A 24 -1.75 18.90 -4.93
CA GLY A 24 -1.02 18.66 -3.69
C GLY A 24 0.18 17.73 -3.90
N LEU A 25 0.77 17.70 -5.09
CA LEU A 25 1.88 16.81 -5.44
C LEU A 25 2.97 17.61 -6.16
N SER A 26 4.22 17.39 -5.79
CA SER A 26 5.38 17.81 -6.56
C SER A 26 6.18 16.58 -7.01
N ILE A 27 6.76 16.61 -8.21
CA ILE A 27 7.66 15.55 -8.65
C ILE A 27 8.91 15.61 -7.78
N ASP A 28 9.21 14.52 -7.11
CA ASP A 28 10.39 14.44 -6.25
C ASP A 28 10.89 12.99 -6.26
N LEU A 29 11.82 12.74 -7.17
CA LEU A 29 12.46 11.43 -7.35
C LEU A 29 13.61 11.23 -6.33
N ASP A 30 14.00 12.29 -5.63
CA ASP A 30 15.09 12.34 -4.65
C ASP A 30 14.60 12.42 -3.19
N LEU A 31 13.28 12.44 -3.00
CA LEU A 31 12.54 12.64 -1.76
C LEU A 31 13.22 11.98 -0.54
N HIS A 32 13.85 12.81 0.30
CA HIS A 32 14.57 12.53 1.56
C HIS A 32 16.00 11.98 1.46
N GLY A 33 16.64 12.17 0.31
CA GLY A 33 17.95 11.60 0.07
C GLY A 33 17.89 10.07 0.05
N ARG A 34 18.89 9.44 -0.55
CA ARG A 34 19.02 7.98 -0.55
C ARG A 34 18.96 7.37 0.87
N GLN A 35 19.27 8.14 1.91
CA GLN A 35 19.28 7.66 3.29
C GLN A 35 17.89 7.68 3.96
N GLY A 36 17.00 8.63 3.64
CA GLY A 36 15.77 8.82 4.42
C GLY A 36 14.73 7.69 4.30
N LEU A 37 14.68 6.98 3.18
CA LEU A 37 13.80 5.80 3.03
C LEU A 37 14.38 4.55 3.71
N LEU A 38 15.70 4.40 3.69
CA LEU A 38 16.38 3.33 4.43
C LEU A 38 16.18 3.52 5.94
N GLU A 39 16.37 4.74 6.44
CA GLU A 39 16.13 5.14 7.83
C GLU A 39 14.66 5.01 8.25
N GLN A 40 13.72 5.02 7.32
CA GLN A 40 12.30 4.78 7.62
C GLN A 40 11.90 3.31 7.50
N GLY A 41 12.80 2.41 7.09
CA GLY A 41 12.45 1.00 6.80
C GLY A 41 11.59 0.84 5.53
N LEU A 42 11.60 1.84 4.65
CA LEU A 42 10.86 1.92 3.38
C LEU A 42 11.78 1.75 2.16
N TRP A 43 12.88 1.02 2.31
CA TRP A 43 13.88 0.79 1.26
C TRP A 43 13.30 0.07 0.02
N TRP A 44 12.15 -0.60 0.19
CA TRP A 44 11.40 -1.32 -0.84
C TRP A 44 10.46 -0.41 -1.65
N ILE A 45 10.56 0.91 -1.50
CA ILE A 45 9.78 1.90 -2.26
C ILE A 45 10.69 2.68 -3.20
N GLN A 46 10.25 2.81 -4.46
CA GLN A 46 10.80 3.74 -5.44
C GLN A 46 9.96 5.03 -5.45
N PRO A 47 10.47 6.18 -4.95
CA PRO A 47 9.71 7.41 -4.85
C PRO A 47 9.38 8.00 -6.24
N LEU A 48 8.21 8.64 -6.33
CA LEU A 48 7.73 9.37 -7.50
C LEU A 48 7.38 10.82 -7.17
N PHE A 49 6.60 11.04 -6.10
CA PHE A 49 6.05 12.36 -5.77
C PHE A 49 6.08 12.64 -4.28
N ARG A 50 6.13 13.94 -3.95
CA ARG A 50 5.94 14.47 -2.61
C ARG A 50 4.55 15.07 -2.47
N GLY A 51 3.83 14.59 -1.48
CA GLY A 51 2.55 15.12 -1.04
C GLY A 51 2.65 16.06 0.17
N PRO A 52 1.51 16.59 0.63
CA PRO A 52 1.47 17.46 1.80
C PRO A 52 1.88 16.73 3.08
N GLN A 53 2.37 17.48 4.07
CA GLN A 53 2.63 16.97 5.44
C GLN A 53 3.55 15.73 5.51
N GLY A 54 4.51 15.64 4.59
CA GLY A 54 5.50 14.55 4.53
C GLY A 54 4.93 13.22 4.02
N LEU A 55 3.77 13.23 3.37
CA LEU A 55 3.25 12.08 2.63
C LEU A 55 4.09 11.90 1.36
N GLY A 56 4.53 10.68 1.08
CA GLY A 56 5.18 10.32 -0.17
C GLY A 56 4.28 9.48 -1.05
N VAL A 57 4.55 9.51 -2.36
CA VAL A 57 3.97 8.59 -3.34
C VAL A 57 5.11 7.84 -4.02
N GLY A 58 5.00 6.53 -4.14
CA GLY A 58 6.04 5.70 -4.75
C GLY A 58 5.50 4.41 -5.35
N LEU A 59 6.39 3.65 -5.98
CA LEU A 59 6.13 2.32 -6.52
C LEU A 59 6.61 1.27 -5.52
N ALA A 60 5.80 0.24 -5.27
CA ALA A 60 6.19 -0.90 -4.46
C ALA A 60 7.16 -1.79 -5.26
N LEU A 61 8.35 -2.04 -4.73
CA LEU A 61 9.28 -2.99 -5.33
C LEU A 61 8.97 -4.38 -4.77
N LEU A 62 8.21 -5.15 -5.53
CA LEU A 62 7.74 -6.48 -5.15
C LEU A 62 8.48 -7.57 -5.95
N PRO A 63 8.70 -8.75 -5.35
CA PRO A 63 9.21 -9.93 -6.05
C PRO A 63 8.46 -10.20 -7.36
N ASP A 64 9.19 -10.58 -8.41
CA ASP A 64 8.67 -11.00 -9.71
C ASP A 64 7.73 -9.98 -10.41
N THR A 65 7.71 -8.73 -9.94
CA THR A 65 6.84 -7.66 -10.45
C THR A 65 7.69 -6.59 -11.14
N PRO A 66 7.56 -6.42 -12.48
CA PRO A 66 8.23 -5.33 -13.18
C PRO A 66 7.80 -3.96 -12.66
N LEU A 67 8.71 -2.98 -12.69
CA LEU A 67 8.43 -1.63 -12.16
C LEU A 67 7.20 -0.95 -12.81
N GLU A 68 6.92 -1.21 -14.09
CA GLU A 68 5.76 -0.64 -14.78
C GLU A 68 4.42 -1.23 -14.29
N GLN A 69 4.47 -2.43 -13.72
CA GLN A 69 3.33 -3.15 -13.13
C GLN A 69 3.29 -3.01 -11.60
N ALA A 70 4.29 -2.33 -11.01
CA ALA A 70 4.35 -2.11 -9.58
C ALA A 70 3.16 -1.24 -9.11
N PRO A 71 2.53 -1.61 -7.99
CA PRO A 71 1.46 -0.79 -7.42
C PRO A 71 1.99 0.54 -6.92
N VAL A 72 1.16 1.57 -7.07
CA VAL A 72 1.44 2.90 -6.52
C VAL A 72 0.94 2.95 -5.08
N LEU A 73 1.84 3.39 -4.21
CA LEU A 73 1.64 3.50 -2.77
C LEU A 73 1.60 4.96 -2.33
N LEU A 74 0.81 5.23 -1.29
CA LEU A 74 1.02 6.35 -0.38
C LEU A 74 1.83 5.85 0.80
N TYR A 75 2.86 6.58 1.22
CA TYR A 75 3.70 6.16 2.34
C TYR A 75 4.07 7.30 3.27
N LYS A 76 4.29 6.97 4.55
CA LYS A 76 4.71 7.91 5.59
C LYS A 76 5.27 7.12 6.78
N LYS A 77 6.46 7.50 7.28
CA LYS A 77 6.98 7.03 8.57
C LYS A 77 6.89 5.51 8.77
N GLY A 78 7.55 4.76 7.88
CA GLY A 78 7.68 3.29 8.00
C GLY A 78 6.47 2.47 7.59
N VAL A 79 5.40 3.07 7.10
CA VAL A 79 4.22 2.36 6.57
C VAL A 79 3.80 2.92 5.21
N ALA A 80 3.15 2.09 4.40
CA ALA A 80 2.60 2.42 3.10
C ALA A 80 1.25 1.73 2.85
N CYS A 81 0.45 2.30 1.95
CA CYS A 81 -0.83 1.77 1.51
C CYS A 81 -0.99 1.90 -0.01
N THR A 82 -1.51 0.86 -0.63
CA THR A 82 -1.82 0.77 -2.05
C THR A 82 -2.94 1.73 -2.42
N VAL A 83 -2.72 2.44 -3.53
CA VAL A 83 -3.61 3.47 -4.05
C VAL A 83 -4.00 3.20 -5.49
N ALA A 84 -3.12 2.61 -6.28
CA ALA A 84 -3.42 2.26 -7.66
C ALA A 84 -2.68 0.98 -8.02
N ALA A 85 -3.25 0.21 -8.94
CA ALA A 85 -2.64 -1.04 -9.37
C ALA A 85 -1.33 -0.84 -10.13
N THR A 86 -1.20 0.26 -10.87
CA THR A 86 -0.01 0.62 -11.64
C THR A 86 0.15 2.14 -11.71
N SER A 87 1.34 2.60 -12.12
CA SER A 87 1.60 4.03 -12.40
C SER A 87 0.63 4.63 -13.41
N SER A 88 0.27 3.89 -14.47
CA SER A 88 -0.66 4.31 -15.52
C SER A 88 -2.12 4.47 -15.06
N ARG A 89 -2.46 4.00 -13.85
CA ARG A 89 -3.79 4.16 -13.23
C ARG A 89 -3.80 5.15 -12.08
N ALA A 90 -2.64 5.69 -11.72
CA ALA A 90 -2.48 6.37 -10.44
C ALA A 90 -3.00 7.80 -10.44
N LEU A 91 -2.89 8.53 -11.55
CA LEU A 91 -3.14 9.98 -11.54
C LEU A 91 -4.53 10.34 -11.02
N ALA A 92 -5.58 9.75 -11.62
CA ALA A 92 -6.95 9.99 -11.22
C ALA A 92 -7.22 9.63 -9.75
N LEU A 93 -6.75 8.45 -9.31
CA LEU A 93 -6.94 7.97 -7.95
C LEU A 93 -6.18 8.81 -6.92
N LEU A 94 -4.97 9.29 -7.26
CA LEU A 94 -4.19 10.19 -6.42
C LEU A 94 -4.87 11.56 -6.30
N VAL A 95 -5.33 12.15 -7.41
CA VAL A 95 -6.08 13.42 -7.38
C VAL A 95 -7.30 13.27 -6.49
N TYR A 96 -8.07 12.19 -6.68
CA TYR A 96 -9.27 11.93 -5.89
C TYR A 96 -8.94 11.80 -4.40
N ARG A 97 -8.01 10.92 -4.04
CA ARG A 97 -7.67 10.65 -2.63
C ARG A 97 -7.01 11.83 -1.90
N LEU A 98 -6.20 12.62 -2.59
CA LEU A 98 -5.43 13.68 -1.95
C LEU A 98 -6.17 15.02 -1.89
N ARG A 99 -7.10 15.26 -2.83
CA ARG A 99 -7.65 16.60 -3.05
C ARG A 99 -9.16 16.69 -3.17
N LEU A 100 -9.86 15.60 -3.46
CA LEU A 100 -11.28 15.68 -3.81
C LEU A 100 -12.19 14.94 -2.84
N ILE A 101 -11.75 13.78 -2.32
CA ILE A 101 -12.59 12.92 -1.49
C ILE A 101 -13.08 13.65 -0.24
N GLY A 102 -14.41 13.72 -0.07
CA GLY A 102 -15.01 14.31 1.12
C GLY A 102 -14.74 15.80 1.34
N ILE A 103 -14.15 16.51 0.37
CA ILE A 103 -13.84 17.94 0.48
C ILE A 103 -14.90 18.75 -0.27
N PRO A 104 -15.72 19.57 0.44
CA PRO A 104 -16.69 20.45 -0.20
C PRO A 104 -16.04 21.36 -1.25
N ASP A 105 -16.72 21.59 -2.36
CA ASP A 105 -16.31 22.47 -3.47
C ASP A 105 -14.99 22.13 -4.19
N ALA A 106 -14.26 21.08 -3.78
CA ALA A 106 -12.99 20.71 -4.38
C ALA A 106 -13.14 20.32 -5.86
N TRP A 107 -14.21 19.57 -6.18
CA TRP A 107 -14.57 19.23 -7.55
C TRP A 107 -14.89 20.46 -8.40
N THR A 108 -15.69 21.39 -7.88
CA THR A 108 -16.01 22.67 -8.54
C THR A 108 -14.75 23.49 -8.82
N THR A 109 -13.83 23.52 -7.86
CA THR A 109 -12.55 24.23 -7.95
C THR A 109 -11.66 23.61 -9.04
N LEU A 110 -11.55 22.28 -9.08
CA LEU A 110 -10.82 21.57 -10.12
C LEU A 110 -11.42 21.84 -11.51
N CYS A 111 -12.75 21.80 -11.64
CA CYS A 111 -13.44 22.04 -12.92
C CYS A 111 -13.23 23.46 -13.43
N THR A 112 -13.32 24.46 -12.56
CA THR A 112 -13.15 25.87 -12.92
C THR A 112 -11.73 26.15 -13.41
N ARG A 113 -10.74 25.46 -12.85
CA ARG A 113 -9.33 25.59 -13.22
C ARG A 113 -8.89 24.62 -14.32
N TRP A 114 -9.78 23.82 -14.88
CA TRP A 114 -9.39 22.71 -15.76
C TRP A 114 -8.51 23.16 -16.93
N ASP A 115 -8.90 24.24 -17.63
CA ASP A 115 -8.15 24.70 -18.80
C ASP A 115 -6.77 25.27 -18.46
N GLU A 116 -6.60 25.82 -17.25
CA GLU A 116 -5.30 26.25 -16.70
C GLU A 116 -4.38 25.03 -16.46
N LEU A 117 -4.92 23.95 -15.89
CA LEU A 117 -4.15 22.78 -15.45
C LEU A 117 -3.92 21.74 -16.55
N ARG A 118 -4.76 21.74 -17.59
CA ARG A 118 -4.87 20.65 -18.57
C ARG A 118 -3.55 20.28 -19.26
N ALA A 119 -2.70 21.25 -19.55
CA ALA A 119 -1.42 20.99 -20.23
C ALA A 119 -0.50 20.14 -19.36
N ASP A 120 -0.26 20.56 -18.12
CA ASP A 120 0.58 19.86 -17.16
C ASP A 120 -0.02 18.49 -16.79
N LEU A 121 -1.34 18.42 -16.58
CA LEU A 121 -2.02 17.15 -16.28
C LEU A 121 -1.86 16.13 -17.40
N ARG A 122 -1.91 16.57 -18.67
CA ARG A 122 -1.66 15.68 -19.82
C ARG A 122 -0.21 15.25 -19.91
N ALA A 123 0.73 16.15 -19.64
CA ALA A 123 2.16 15.82 -19.63
C ALA A 123 2.47 14.80 -18.52
N LEU A 124 1.89 14.99 -17.34
CA LEU A 124 2.01 14.05 -16.22
C LEU A 124 1.36 12.69 -16.52
N ALA A 125 0.14 12.68 -17.06
CA ALA A 125 -0.53 11.45 -17.50
C ALA A 125 0.35 10.69 -18.50
N THR A 126 0.89 11.39 -19.51
CA THR A 126 1.78 10.80 -20.51
C THR A 126 3.05 10.22 -19.86
N ALA A 127 3.66 10.93 -18.91
CA ALA A 127 4.85 10.46 -18.20
C ALA A 127 4.56 9.19 -17.36
N LEU A 128 3.37 9.08 -16.77
CA LEU A 128 2.90 7.89 -16.06
C LEU A 128 2.47 6.74 -16.97
N GLY A 129 2.42 6.95 -18.29
CA GLY A 129 1.88 5.96 -19.24
C GLY A 129 0.36 5.80 -19.13
N ASP A 130 -0.30 6.82 -18.57
CA ASP A 130 -1.74 6.86 -18.32
C ASP A 130 -2.52 7.13 -19.61
N VAL A 131 -3.56 6.33 -19.82
CA VAL A 131 -4.52 6.49 -20.92
C VAL A 131 -5.92 6.53 -20.32
N GLY A 132 -6.50 7.74 -20.26
CA GLY A 132 -7.91 7.96 -19.97
C GLY A 132 -8.24 8.45 -18.55
N SER A 133 -7.29 8.57 -17.61
CA SER A 133 -7.61 9.05 -16.26
C SER A 133 -8.19 10.46 -16.23
N LEU A 134 -7.75 11.34 -17.14
CA LEU A 134 -8.27 12.71 -17.19
C LEU A 134 -9.72 12.74 -17.68
N GLU A 135 -10.05 11.90 -18.66
CA GLU A 135 -11.42 11.71 -19.13
C GLU A 135 -12.30 11.13 -18.02
N ALA A 136 -11.82 10.13 -17.29
CA ALA A 136 -12.51 9.52 -16.15
C ALA A 136 -12.78 10.55 -15.03
N LEU A 137 -11.80 11.38 -14.68
CA LEU A 137 -11.99 12.49 -13.72
C LEU A 137 -13.11 13.44 -14.16
N ARG A 138 -13.16 13.79 -15.45
CA ARG A 138 -14.21 14.66 -15.99
C ARG A 138 -15.58 13.99 -16.01
N GLU A 139 -15.62 12.68 -16.23
CA GLU A 139 -16.87 11.91 -16.14
C GLU A 139 -17.42 11.94 -14.72
N VAL A 140 -16.59 11.63 -13.72
CA VAL A 140 -16.97 11.71 -12.31
C VAL A 140 -17.42 13.12 -11.93
N ALA A 141 -16.71 14.15 -12.38
CA ALA A 141 -17.05 15.54 -12.08
C ALA A 141 -18.43 15.98 -12.58
N ARG A 142 -19.04 15.24 -13.52
CA ARG A 142 -20.40 15.49 -14.03
C ARG A 142 -21.49 14.76 -13.24
N ARG A 143 -21.12 13.88 -12.31
CA ARG A 143 -22.03 13.05 -11.52
C ARG A 143 -22.35 13.72 -10.19
N GLU A 144 -23.17 14.76 -10.24
CA GLU A 144 -23.61 15.51 -9.04
C GLU A 144 -24.19 14.60 -7.95
N ASP A 145 -24.88 13.52 -8.36
CA ASP A 145 -25.40 12.47 -7.47
C ASP A 145 -24.28 11.77 -6.68
N TRP A 146 -23.19 11.42 -7.33
CA TRP A 146 -22.03 10.80 -6.68
C TRP A 146 -21.28 11.78 -5.79
N LEU A 147 -21.07 13.01 -6.27
CA LEU A 147 -20.33 14.03 -5.53
C LEU A 147 -21.08 14.44 -4.26
N SER A 148 -22.41 14.60 -4.34
CA SER A 148 -23.24 14.91 -3.17
C SER A 148 -23.25 13.77 -2.15
N ALA A 149 -23.19 12.51 -2.59
CA ALA A 149 -23.15 11.36 -1.70
C ALA A 149 -21.76 11.10 -1.09
N ASP A 150 -20.68 11.58 -1.70
CA ASP A 150 -19.32 11.49 -1.14
C ASP A 150 -19.01 12.56 -0.07
N ASP A 151 -19.86 13.60 0.05
CA ASP A 151 -19.71 14.64 1.06
C ASP A 151 -19.82 14.06 2.49
N GLU A 152 -18.76 14.27 3.29
CA GLU A 152 -18.66 13.75 4.65
C GLU A 152 -19.71 14.33 5.61
N GLN A 153 -20.30 15.47 5.26
CA GLN A 153 -21.18 16.21 6.17
C GLN A 153 -22.65 15.76 6.11
N HIS A 154 -23.11 15.09 5.03
CA HIS A 154 -24.55 14.99 4.76
C HIS A 154 -25.04 13.63 4.24
N ALA A 155 -24.16 12.67 3.95
CA ALA A 155 -24.57 11.42 3.31
C ALA A 155 -24.83 10.28 4.29
N ASP A 156 -25.87 9.50 3.97
CA ASP A 156 -26.05 8.15 4.49
C ASP A 156 -24.79 7.29 4.24
N HIS A 157 -24.43 6.43 5.20
CA HIS A 157 -23.18 5.68 5.15
C HIS A 157 -23.12 4.74 3.93
N ASP A 158 -24.25 4.10 3.59
CA ASP A 158 -24.32 3.15 2.48
C ASP A 158 -24.33 3.88 1.13
N ALA A 159 -25.06 4.99 1.03
CA ALA A 159 -25.02 5.86 -0.13
C ALA A 159 -23.59 6.37 -0.42
N ARG A 160 -22.86 6.75 0.63
CA ARG A 160 -21.47 7.20 0.51
C ARG A 160 -20.53 6.07 0.09
N ALA A 161 -20.67 4.88 0.67
CA ALA A 161 -19.87 3.72 0.28
C ALA A 161 -20.11 3.37 -1.21
N GLU A 162 -21.37 3.41 -1.64
CA GLU A 162 -21.75 3.16 -3.04
C GLU A 162 -21.19 4.22 -4.00
N ALA A 163 -21.28 5.50 -3.62
CA ALA A 163 -20.71 6.59 -4.40
C ALA A 163 -19.18 6.46 -4.52
N ARG A 164 -18.47 6.17 -3.43
CA ARG A 164 -17.03 5.93 -3.44
C ARG A 164 -16.65 4.74 -4.31
N ARG A 165 -17.41 3.64 -4.24
CA ARG A 165 -17.24 2.47 -5.12
C ARG A 165 -17.37 2.88 -6.59
N ALA A 166 -18.42 3.61 -6.94
CA ALA A 166 -18.68 4.05 -8.30
C ALA A 166 -17.59 4.99 -8.82
N ILE A 167 -17.25 6.04 -8.04
CA ILE A 167 -16.17 6.98 -8.36
C ILE A 167 -14.87 6.22 -8.60
N MET A 168 -14.40 5.44 -7.62
CA MET A 168 -13.11 4.76 -7.72
C MET A 168 -13.08 3.75 -8.89
N THR A 169 -14.18 3.05 -9.14
CA THR A 169 -14.33 2.14 -10.29
C THR A 169 -14.27 2.87 -11.63
N THR A 170 -14.83 4.07 -11.73
CA THR A 170 -14.69 4.90 -12.93
C THR A 170 -13.25 5.38 -13.12
N LEU A 171 -12.56 5.75 -12.03
CA LEU A 171 -11.18 6.24 -12.09
C LEU A 171 -10.16 5.14 -12.39
N ASP A 172 -10.38 3.91 -11.90
CA ASP A 172 -9.61 2.73 -12.28
C ASP A 172 -10.57 1.58 -12.63
N PRO A 173 -10.79 1.35 -13.94
CA PRO A 173 -11.76 0.37 -14.44
C PRO A 173 -11.20 -1.06 -14.49
N SER A 174 -10.00 -1.33 -13.96
CA SER A 174 -9.42 -2.67 -13.95
C SER A 174 -10.31 -3.67 -13.21
N ASP A 175 -10.40 -4.90 -13.73
CA ASP A 175 -11.28 -5.93 -13.18
C ASP A 175 -10.95 -6.27 -11.71
N GLU A 176 -9.67 -6.31 -11.36
CA GLU A 176 -9.19 -6.51 -9.99
C GLU A 176 -9.69 -5.41 -9.05
N HIS A 177 -9.54 -4.12 -9.44
CA HIS A 177 -10.01 -3.00 -8.63
C HIS A 177 -11.53 -3.00 -8.48
N ARG A 178 -12.28 -3.26 -9.57
CA ARG A 178 -13.75 -3.33 -9.53
C ARG A 178 -14.24 -4.41 -8.58
N ARG A 179 -13.65 -5.61 -8.65
CA ARG A 179 -13.99 -6.73 -7.77
C ARG A 179 -13.64 -6.41 -6.31
N TYR A 180 -12.46 -5.84 -6.07
CA TYR A 180 -12.06 -5.42 -4.73
C TYR A 180 -13.05 -4.40 -4.15
N ARG A 181 -13.43 -3.37 -4.92
CA ARG A 181 -14.36 -2.33 -4.46
C ARG A 181 -15.78 -2.84 -4.24
N ALA A 182 -16.24 -3.79 -5.06
CA ALA A 182 -17.53 -4.46 -4.84
C ALA A 182 -17.52 -5.26 -3.53
N TRP A 183 -16.53 -6.16 -3.38
CA TRP A 183 -16.36 -6.94 -2.16
C TRP A 183 -16.23 -6.06 -0.91
N LEU A 184 -15.49 -4.95 -1.00
CA LEU A 184 -15.31 -4.03 0.13
C LEU A 184 -16.62 -3.37 0.57
N VAL A 185 -17.50 -3.00 -0.37
CA VAL A 185 -18.83 -2.46 -0.02
C VAL A 185 -19.70 -3.52 0.64
N ASP A 186 -19.68 -4.75 0.12
CA ASP A 186 -20.40 -5.87 0.73
C ASP A 186 -19.88 -6.15 2.15
N ALA A 187 -18.55 -6.09 2.34
CA ALA A 187 -17.91 -6.20 3.65
C ALA A 187 -18.35 -5.09 4.61
N MET A 188 -18.37 -3.83 4.16
CA MET A 188 -18.83 -2.68 4.97
C MET A 188 -20.32 -2.79 5.36
N ARG A 189 -21.13 -3.54 4.60
CA ARG A 189 -22.54 -3.83 4.89
C ARG A 189 -22.74 -5.10 5.72
N GLY A 190 -21.67 -5.80 6.09
CA GLY A 190 -21.73 -7.09 6.79
C GLY A 190 -22.28 -8.22 5.92
N GLN A 191 -22.20 -8.10 4.59
CA GLN A 191 -22.72 -9.05 3.60
C GLN A 191 -21.64 -9.93 2.97
N ALA A 192 -20.36 -9.59 3.15
CA ALA A 192 -19.24 -10.41 2.70
C ALA A 192 -18.82 -11.46 3.74
N SER A 193 -18.15 -12.51 3.27
CA SER A 193 -17.45 -13.48 4.12
C SER A 193 -16.23 -12.87 4.80
N GLY A 194 -15.84 -13.42 5.95
CA GLY A 194 -14.56 -13.13 6.61
C GLY A 194 -13.30 -13.55 5.84
N GLN A 195 -13.43 -14.07 4.62
CA GLN A 195 -12.33 -14.43 3.71
C GLN A 195 -12.28 -13.47 2.50
N ALA A 196 -11.08 -12.98 2.18
CA ALA A 196 -10.82 -12.17 0.99
C ALA A 196 -10.83 -13.03 -0.30
N PRO A 197 -11.28 -12.50 -1.45
CA PRO A 197 -11.12 -13.18 -2.74
C PRO A 197 -9.65 -13.36 -3.13
N ASP A 198 -9.31 -14.51 -3.71
CA ASP A 198 -7.91 -14.90 -4.02
C ASP A 198 -7.32 -14.21 -5.27
N ASP A 199 -8.13 -13.50 -6.05
CA ASP A 199 -7.78 -13.00 -7.38
C ASP A 199 -7.86 -11.47 -7.51
N LEU A 200 -7.57 -10.77 -6.43
CA LEU A 200 -7.59 -9.30 -6.37
C LEU A 200 -6.27 -8.64 -6.76
N GLY A 201 -5.28 -9.43 -7.19
CA GLY A 201 -3.97 -8.96 -7.62
C GLY A 201 -3.27 -8.13 -6.56
N VAL A 202 -2.90 -6.90 -6.90
CA VAL A 202 -2.25 -5.95 -5.98
C VAL A 202 -3.15 -5.49 -4.82
N TRP A 203 -4.46 -5.71 -4.91
CA TRP A 203 -5.42 -5.36 -3.86
C TRP A 203 -5.62 -6.48 -2.83
N THR A 204 -5.08 -7.68 -3.07
CA THR A 204 -5.22 -8.84 -2.17
C THR A 204 -4.81 -8.49 -0.76
N ARG A 205 -3.69 -7.78 -0.57
CA ARG A 205 -3.22 -7.43 0.77
C ARG A 205 -4.20 -6.55 1.54
N GLN A 206 -4.74 -5.51 0.88
CA GLN A 206 -5.72 -4.62 1.51
C GLN A 206 -7.04 -5.35 1.81
N ALA A 207 -7.41 -6.33 0.96
CA ALA A 207 -8.56 -7.19 1.19
C ALA A 207 -8.34 -8.16 2.36
N GLU A 208 -7.18 -8.81 2.48
CA GLU A 208 -6.82 -9.68 3.62
C GLU A 208 -6.96 -8.92 4.95
N VAL A 209 -6.44 -7.69 5.02
CA VAL A 209 -6.57 -6.84 6.22
C VAL A 209 -8.02 -6.47 6.51
N SER A 210 -8.81 -6.17 5.48
CA SER A 210 -10.24 -5.86 5.66
C SER A 210 -11.04 -7.08 6.09
N ALA A 211 -10.72 -8.26 5.55
CA ALA A 211 -11.37 -9.53 5.83
C ALA A 211 -11.16 -9.97 7.29
N PHE A 212 -9.99 -9.68 7.87
CA PHE A 212 -9.74 -9.85 9.30
C PHE A 212 -10.76 -9.10 10.17
N TYR A 213 -11.00 -7.82 9.89
CA TYR A 213 -11.98 -7.04 10.64
C TYR A 213 -13.43 -7.51 10.41
N VAL A 214 -13.78 -7.92 9.19
CA VAL A 214 -15.09 -8.53 8.89
C VAL A 214 -15.30 -9.80 9.72
N ALA A 215 -14.32 -10.70 9.72
CA ALA A 215 -14.39 -11.96 10.47
C ALA A 215 -14.50 -11.72 11.98
N GLN A 216 -13.79 -10.70 12.49
CA GLN A 216 -13.85 -10.30 13.89
C GLN A 216 -15.23 -9.76 14.28
N GLU A 217 -15.82 -8.89 13.45
CA GLU A 217 -17.17 -8.35 13.66
C GLU A 217 -18.26 -9.44 13.60
N GLN A 218 -18.10 -10.42 12.71
CA GLN A 218 -19.05 -11.51 12.51
C GLN A 218 -18.86 -12.69 13.48
N MET A 219 -17.78 -12.71 14.27
CA MET A 219 -17.40 -13.82 15.16
C MET A 219 -17.24 -15.18 14.44
N GLU A 220 -16.76 -15.17 13.19
CA GLU A 220 -16.50 -16.38 12.41
C GLU A 220 -15.14 -16.99 12.80
N PHE A 221 -15.12 -17.97 13.71
CA PHE A 221 -13.86 -18.50 14.27
C PHE A 221 -12.84 -18.99 13.20
N ASP A 222 -13.28 -19.85 12.26
CA ASP A 222 -12.38 -20.39 11.23
C ASP A 222 -11.89 -19.32 10.26
N GLY A 223 -12.79 -18.40 9.88
CA GLY A 223 -12.46 -17.26 9.01
C GLY A 223 -11.51 -16.26 9.69
N LEU A 224 -11.69 -16.04 10.98
CA LEU A 224 -10.86 -15.15 11.78
C LEU A 224 -9.42 -15.65 11.88
N MET A 225 -9.23 -16.95 12.15
CA MET A 225 -7.89 -17.53 12.22
C MET A 225 -7.16 -17.44 10.87
N ALA A 226 -7.84 -17.79 9.77
CA ALA A 226 -7.25 -17.72 8.43
C ALA A 226 -6.87 -16.28 8.07
N SER A 227 -7.78 -15.31 8.28
CA SER A 227 -7.54 -13.90 7.98
C SER A 227 -6.47 -13.29 8.90
N ALA A 228 -6.42 -13.66 10.18
CA ALA A 228 -5.36 -13.27 11.10
C ALA A 228 -3.99 -13.78 10.62
N TRP A 229 -3.92 -15.03 10.16
CA TRP A 229 -2.71 -15.60 9.57
C TRP A 229 -2.26 -14.83 8.33
N HIS A 230 -3.19 -14.48 7.44
CA HIS A 230 -2.91 -13.66 6.27
C HIS A 230 -2.36 -12.28 6.67
N VAL A 231 -2.92 -11.63 7.69
CA VAL A 231 -2.41 -10.36 8.21
C VAL A 231 -0.96 -10.49 8.69
N VAL A 232 -0.63 -11.44 9.56
CA VAL A 232 0.72 -11.50 10.17
C VAL A 232 1.80 -12.00 9.21
N ARG A 233 1.47 -12.84 8.23
CA ARG A 233 2.45 -13.37 7.27
C ARG A 233 2.86 -12.37 6.19
N GLY A 234 2.03 -11.34 5.95
CA GLY A 234 2.33 -10.27 5.00
C GLY A 234 3.31 -9.24 5.56
N GLY A 235 3.70 -8.27 4.74
CA GLY A 235 4.53 -7.15 5.21
C GLY A 235 3.77 -6.27 6.21
N ALA A 236 4.28 -6.15 7.44
CA ALA A 236 3.64 -5.36 8.51
C ALA A 236 3.51 -3.86 8.17
N SER A 237 4.36 -3.36 7.27
CA SER A 237 4.38 -1.98 6.78
C SER A 237 3.47 -1.72 5.58
N LEU A 238 2.76 -2.71 5.03
CA LEU A 238 1.96 -2.55 3.81
C LEU A 238 0.47 -2.85 4.05
N ASP A 239 -0.37 -1.88 3.67
CA ASP A 239 -1.83 -1.98 3.57
C ASP A 239 -2.56 -2.29 4.89
N THR A 240 -1.91 -2.01 6.00
CA THR A 240 -2.52 -2.10 7.33
C THR A 240 -3.37 -0.85 7.59
N SER A 241 -4.62 -1.03 8.01
CA SER A 241 -5.65 0.02 7.97
C SER A 241 -5.65 0.93 9.21
N GLN A 242 -6.21 2.14 9.08
CA GLN A 242 -6.41 3.08 10.20
C GLN A 242 -7.63 2.74 11.08
N ALA A 243 -8.60 1.99 10.57
CA ALA A 243 -9.97 2.18 11.02
C ALA A 243 -10.53 1.08 11.94
N GLY A 244 -9.80 -0.01 12.17
CA GLY A 244 -10.36 -1.18 12.87
C GLY A 244 -11.57 -1.78 12.15
N ARG A 245 -11.77 -1.42 10.87
CA ARG A 245 -12.94 -1.78 10.05
C ARG A 245 -12.63 -1.60 8.56
N PRO A 246 -13.37 -2.26 7.66
CA PRO A 246 -13.24 -2.08 6.21
C PRO A 246 -13.47 -0.62 5.77
N SER A 247 -12.64 -0.12 4.86
CA SER A 247 -12.70 1.28 4.38
C SER A 247 -12.13 1.46 2.97
N HIS A 248 -12.79 2.29 2.17
CA HIS A 248 -12.25 2.74 0.86
C HIS A 248 -10.93 3.50 0.98
N MET A 249 -10.67 4.07 2.16
CA MET A 249 -9.49 4.87 2.48
C MET A 249 -8.54 4.08 3.37
N ALA A 250 -7.38 3.76 2.81
CA ALA A 250 -6.22 3.34 3.57
C ALA A 250 -5.33 4.57 3.80
N VAL A 251 -4.94 4.79 5.06
CA VAL A 251 -4.08 5.91 5.45
C VAL A 251 -2.83 5.32 6.12
N PRO A 252 -1.62 5.66 5.64
CA PRO A 252 -0.39 5.10 6.18
C PRO A 252 -0.09 5.68 7.57
N VAL A 253 -0.55 5.00 8.62
CA VAL A 253 -0.32 5.36 10.03
C VAL A 253 0.33 4.20 10.77
N SER A 254 1.59 4.37 11.19
CA SER A 254 2.39 3.26 11.78
C SER A 254 1.80 2.71 13.08
N ILE A 255 1.12 3.54 13.88
CA ILE A 255 0.43 3.11 15.10
C ILE A 255 -0.74 2.16 14.76
N ALA A 256 -1.54 2.50 13.75
CA ALA A 256 -2.66 1.66 13.33
C ALA A 256 -2.17 0.38 12.65
N ALA A 257 -1.07 0.47 11.91
CA ALA A 257 -0.37 -0.69 11.34
C ALA A 257 0.03 -1.70 12.40
N ARG A 258 0.72 -1.20 13.44
CA ARG A 258 1.13 -1.99 14.60
C ARG A 258 -0.08 -2.61 15.32
N GLY A 259 -1.13 -1.82 15.56
CA GLY A 259 -2.35 -2.30 16.21
C GLY A 259 -2.99 -3.46 15.45
N THR A 260 -3.16 -3.31 14.13
CA THR A 260 -3.73 -4.36 13.25
C THR A 260 -2.94 -5.67 13.37
N VAL A 261 -1.60 -5.61 13.31
CA VAL A 261 -0.76 -6.82 13.37
C VAL A 261 -0.78 -7.44 14.77
N HIS A 262 -0.79 -6.63 15.83
CA HIS A 262 -0.94 -7.12 17.21
C HIS A 262 -2.29 -7.83 17.42
N GLU A 263 -3.39 -7.22 16.98
CA GLU A 263 -4.72 -7.82 17.11
C GLU A 263 -4.82 -9.15 16.37
N ALA A 264 -4.31 -9.24 15.14
CA ALA A 264 -4.26 -10.49 14.40
C ALA A 264 -3.38 -11.54 15.09
N ALA A 265 -2.24 -11.13 15.64
CA ALA A 265 -1.38 -12.03 16.40
C ALA A 265 -2.08 -12.56 17.66
N ASP A 266 -2.78 -11.71 18.41
CA ASP A 266 -3.55 -12.11 19.59
C ASP A 266 -4.62 -13.14 19.24
N GLU A 267 -5.32 -13.00 18.11
CA GLU A 267 -6.29 -14.00 17.67
C GLU A 267 -5.64 -15.36 17.37
N LEU A 268 -4.46 -15.37 16.73
CA LEU A 268 -3.71 -16.60 16.51
C LEU A 268 -3.28 -17.25 17.82
N LEU A 269 -2.83 -16.45 18.80
CA LEU A 269 -2.45 -16.95 20.12
C LEU A 269 -3.64 -17.58 20.85
N ARG A 270 -4.84 -16.98 20.77
CA ARG A 270 -6.07 -17.54 21.35
C ARG A 270 -6.48 -18.86 20.71
N CYS A 271 -6.24 -19.01 19.41
CA CYS A 271 -6.48 -20.29 18.73
C CYS A 271 -5.53 -21.38 19.26
N GLY A 272 -4.30 -21.03 19.66
CA GLY A 272 -3.38 -21.93 20.36
C GLY A 272 -3.13 -23.23 19.60
N GLU A 273 -3.51 -24.37 20.19
CA GLU A 273 -3.39 -25.70 19.55
C GLU A 273 -4.39 -25.93 18.41
N ALA A 274 -5.45 -25.14 18.29
CA ALA A 274 -6.42 -25.25 17.19
C ALA A 274 -5.86 -24.70 15.86
N ALA A 275 -4.75 -23.95 15.90
CA ALA A 275 -4.07 -23.51 14.69
C ALA A 275 -3.47 -24.71 13.93
N ALA A 276 -3.78 -24.80 12.63
CA ALA A 276 -3.27 -25.85 11.76
C ALA A 276 -1.74 -25.96 11.84
N ASP A 277 -1.19 -27.18 11.79
CA ASP A 277 0.24 -27.45 11.95
C ASP A 277 1.10 -26.60 11.01
N GLY A 278 0.67 -26.45 9.75
CA GLY A 278 1.37 -25.63 8.76
C GLY A 278 1.46 -24.14 9.11
N ILE A 279 0.57 -23.60 9.96
CA ILE A 279 0.70 -22.23 10.49
C ILE A 279 1.76 -22.20 11.59
N ARG A 280 1.68 -23.12 12.56
CA ARG A 280 2.57 -23.14 13.72
C ARG A 280 4.02 -23.44 13.36
N GLU A 281 4.22 -24.27 12.33
CA GLU A 281 5.55 -24.61 11.80
C GLU A 281 6.15 -23.51 10.93
N HIS A 282 5.34 -22.54 10.47
CA HIS A 282 5.82 -21.49 9.59
C HIS A 282 6.77 -20.52 10.33
N PRO A 283 7.95 -20.18 9.78
CA PRO A 283 8.94 -19.35 10.49
C PRO A 283 8.42 -17.99 10.99
N VAL A 284 7.50 -17.37 10.25
CA VAL A 284 6.88 -16.09 10.66
C VAL A 284 6.01 -16.24 11.91
N TYR A 285 5.36 -17.39 12.13
CA TYR A 285 4.54 -17.61 13.32
C TYR A 285 5.35 -17.43 14.60
N ALA A 286 6.54 -18.03 14.67
CA ALA A 286 7.44 -17.85 15.80
C ALA A 286 7.85 -16.38 16.01
N ALA A 287 8.11 -15.65 14.92
CA ALA A 287 8.42 -14.22 14.99
C ALA A 287 7.24 -13.38 15.50
N THR A 288 6.02 -13.74 15.08
CA THR A 288 4.76 -13.12 15.53
C THR A 288 4.51 -13.37 17.03
N MET A 289 4.74 -14.60 17.51
CA MET A 289 4.58 -14.90 18.94
C MET A 289 5.59 -14.15 19.81
N LEU A 290 6.85 -14.03 19.37
CA LEU A 290 7.85 -13.23 20.09
C LEU A 290 7.49 -11.73 20.10
N MET A 291 6.94 -11.23 18.99
CA MET A 291 6.46 -9.85 18.91
C MET A 291 5.35 -9.57 19.94
N LEU A 292 4.44 -10.52 20.19
CA LEU A 292 3.43 -10.39 21.24
C LEU A 292 4.06 -10.39 22.63
N GLU A 293 5.00 -11.30 22.88
CA GLU A 293 5.69 -11.43 24.16
C GLU A 293 6.48 -10.17 24.54
N GLU A 294 7.25 -9.62 23.59
CA GLU A 294 8.10 -8.44 23.82
C GLU A 294 7.32 -7.11 23.71
N GLY A 295 6.17 -7.10 23.02
CA GLY A 295 5.25 -5.96 22.95
C GLY A 295 5.88 -4.68 22.38
N HIS A 296 6.23 -3.73 23.27
CA HIS A 296 6.86 -2.46 22.87
C HIS A 296 8.37 -2.57 22.67
N ASP A 297 8.99 -3.61 23.23
CA ASP A 297 10.42 -3.83 23.15
C ASP A 297 10.81 -4.69 21.94
N TYR A 298 9.86 -5.10 21.09
CA TYR A 298 10.16 -5.90 19.90
C TYR A 298 10.89 -5.11 18.81
N ASP A 299 12.03 -5.62 18.31
CA ASP A 299 12.87 -4.94 17.29
C ASP A 299 12.79 -5.52 15.87
N GLY A 300 12.06 -6.62 15.66
CA GLY A 300 11.99 -7.28 14.35
C GLY A 300 13.10 -8.31 14.08
N MET A 301 14.02 -8.57 15.01
CA MET A 301 15.09 -9.56 14.79
C MET A 301 14.58 -10.97 14.52
N ALA A 302 13.46 -11.37 15.12
CA ALA A 302 12.87 -12.68 14.82
C ALA A 302 12.29 -12.75 13.40
N HIS A 303 11.76 -11.66 12.84
CA HIS A 303 11.36 -11.62 11.43
C HIS A 303 12.57 -11.74 10.49
N MET A 304 13.73 -11.16 10.86
CA MET A 304 14.98 -11.35 10.11
C MET A 304 15.41 -12.83 10.10
N ARG A 305 15.30 -13.54 11.24
CA ARG A 305 15.58 -14.98 11.30
C ARG A 305 14.57 -15.80 10.49
N ALA A 306 13.30 -15.44 10.56
CA ALA A 306 12.25 -16.06 9.74
C ALA A 306 12.53 -15.91 8.24
N ALA A 307 13.01 -14.74 7.81
CA ALA A 307 13.40 -14.51 6.42
C ALA A 307 14.51 -15.46 5.96
N ALA A 308 15.55 -15.67 6.78
CA ALA A 308 16.63 -16.60 6.44
C ALA A 308 16.12 -18.04 6.26
N LEU A 309 15.28 -18.53 7.18
CA LEU A 309 14.70 -19.88 7.08
C LEU A 309 13.80 -20.06 5.86
N LEU A 310 13.05 -19.01 5.49
CA LEU A 310 12.20 -19.01 4.30
C LEU A 310 13.01 -19.03 3.00
N ASP A 311 14.11 -18.28 2.93
CA ASP A 311 15.00 -18.28 1.77
C ASP A 311 15.68 -19.65 1.61
N GLU A 312 16.18 -20.24 2.70
CA GLU A 312 16.75 -21.60 2.74
C GLU A 312 15.74 -22.69 2.31
N SER A 313 14.45 -22.46 2.59
CA SER A 313 13.36 -23.37 2.22
C SER A 313 12.76 -23.07 0.83
N ALA A 314 13.45 -22.28 -0.01
CA ALA A 314 13.02 -21.91 -1.36
C ALA A 314 11.71 -21.11 -1.42
N HIS A 315 11.44 -20.26 -0.43
CA HIS A 315 10.33 -19.31 -0.39
C HIS A 315 10.80 -17.84 -0.35
N PRO A 316 11.55 -17.37 -1.38
CA PRO A 316 12.22 -16.07 -1.33
C PRO A 316 11.27 -14.87 -1.28
N ALA A 317 10.08 -14.94 -1.89
CA ALA A 317 9.10 -13.86 -1.81
C ALA A 317 8.51 -13.70 -0.40
N ALA A 318 8.32 -14.82 0.31
CA ALA A 318 7.93 -14.81 1.71
C ALA A 318 9.08 -14.29 2.59
N ALA A 319 10.32 -14.68 2.31
CA ALA A 319 11.50 -14.13 2.97
C ALA A 319 11.57 -12.61 2.82
N TYR A 320 11.37 -12.08 1.61
CA TYR A 320 11.32 -10.65 1.34
C TYR A 320 10.25 -9.93 2.18
N SER A 321 9.03 -10.50 2.27
CA SER A 321 7.95 -9.96 3.09
C SER A 321 8.30 -9.92 4.59
N ALA A 322 9.00 -10.95 5.08
CA ALA A 322 9.51 -10.96 6.45
C ALA A 322 10.58 -9.87 6.71
N LEU A 323 11.42 -9.52 5.72
CA LEU A 323 12.38 -8.42 5.82
C LEU A 323 11.71 -7.03 5.87
N LEU A 324 10.58 -6.88 5.16
CA LEU A 324 9.72 -5.68 5.28
C LEU A 324 9.20 -5.55 6.72
N SER A 325 8.71 -6.64 7.30
CA SER A 325 8.26 -6.67 8.70
C SER A 325 9.40 -6.40 9.69
N ALA A 326 10.59 -6.98 9.48
CA ALA A 326 11.76 -6.69 10.32
C ALA A 326 12.11 -5.20 10.32
N SER A 327 12.08 -4.56 9.15
CA SER A 327 12.36 -3.12 9.00
C SER A 327 11.28 -2.25 9.65
N PHE A 328 10.02 -2.64 9.53
CA PHE A 328 8.89 -1.97 10.19
C PHE A 328 9.05 -1.99 11.71
N TRP A 329 9.25 -3.17 12.30
CA TRP A 329 9.36 -3.32 13.75
C TRP A 329 10.56 -2.57 14.32
N SER A 330 11.71 -2.64 13.63
CA SER A 330 12.89 -1.84 13.98
C SER A 330 12.60 -0.34 13.96
N TYR A 331 11.91 0.17 12.93
CA TYR A 331 11.49 1.57 12.87
C TYR A 331 10.53 1.93 14.02
N THR A 332 9.55 1.08 14.33
CA THR A 332 8.59 1.36 15.41
C THR A 332 9.24 1.42 16.79
N ARG A 333 10.28 0.61 17.04
CA ARG A 333 10.99 0.58 18.33
C ARG A 333 12.08 1.67 18.42
N LEU A 334 12.90 1.79 17.38
CA LEU A 334 14.14 2.57 17.40
C LEU A 334 14.03 3.91 16.67
N GLY A 335 12.95 4.15 15.92
CA GLY A 335 12.81 5.30 15.03
C GLY A 335 13.71 5.25 13.79
N ALA A 336 14.36 4.11 13.55
CA ALA A 336 15.29 3.89 12.45
C ALA A 336 15.01 2.53 11.78
N GLY A 337 15.09 2.48 10.47
CA GLY A 337 14.93 1.27 9.68
C GLY A 337 16.10 0.29 9.88
N PHE A 338 15.88 -0.95 9.47
CA PHE A 338 16.83 -2.02 9.73
C PHE A 338 17.74 -2.28 8.53
N GLN A 339 18.93 -1.66 8.52
CA GLN A 339 19.89 -1.80 7.43
C GLN A 339 20.24 -3.27 7.09
N PRO A 340 20.46 -4.18 8.05
CA PRO A 340 20.66 -5.60 7.76
C PRO A 340 19.54 -6.25 6.94
N ALA A 341 18.27 -5.86 7.16
CA ALA A 341 17.17 -6.38 6.37
C ALA A 341 17.24 -5.91 4.91
N ALA A 342 17.61 -4.65 4.67
CA ALA A 342 17.84 -4.13 3.33
C ALA A 342 19.02 -4.85 2.63
N GLN A 343 20.08 -5.17 3.37
CA GLN A 343 21.23 -5.92 2.83
C GLN A 343 20.86 -7.35 2.43
N ALA A 344 20.09 -8.05 3.26
CA ALA A 344 19.57 -9.37 2.93
C ALA A 344 18.61 -9.33 1.74
N ALA A 345 17.74 -8.32 1.68
CA ALA A 345 16.84 -8.14 0.55
C ALA A 345 17.60 -7.91 -0.76
N HIS A 346 18.72 -7.17 -0.72
CA HIS A 346 19.59 -6.99 -1.89
C HIS A 346 20.20 -8.32 -2.34
N LEU A 347 20.69 -9.14 -1.41
CA LEU A 347 21.25 -10.45 -1.73
C LEU A 347 20.21 -11.39 -2.36
N ILE A 348 19.01 -11.48 -1.76
CA ILE A 348 17.91 -12.29 -2.28
C ILE A 348 17.52 -11.79 -3.67
N ALA A 349 17.31 -10.48 -3.85
CA ALA A 349 16.94 -9.91 -5.15
C ALA A 349 17.96 -10.21 -6.25
N ARG A 350 19.26 -10.19 -5.95
CA ARG A 350 20.30 -10.57 -6.91
C ARG A 350 20.27 -12.05 -7.27
N THR A 351 20.04 -12.90 -6.29
CA THR A 351 20.02 -14.36 -6.44
C THR A 351 18.79 -14.81 -7.24
N GLN A 352 17.64 -14.21 -6.97
CA GLN A 352 16.36 -14.53 -7.63
C GLN A 352 16.16 -13.81 -8.96
N GLY A 353 17.05 -12.88 -9.34
CA GLY A 353 16.93 -12.14 -10.59
C GLY A 353 15.82 -11.07 -10.57
N TRP A 354 15.68 -10.34 -9.47
CA TRP A 354 14.78 -9.17 -9.34
C TRP A 354 15.57 -7.86 -9.54
N PRO A 355 15.81 -7.43 -10.79
CA PRO A 355 16.75 -6.36 -11.11
C PRO A 355 16.35 -5.00 -10.55
N ASP A 356 15.06 -4.69 -10.46
CA ASP A 356 14.59 -3.37 -10.01
C ASP A 356 14.78 -3.19 -8.50
N ILE A 357 14.52 -4.24 -7.71
CA ILE A 357 14.82 -4.27 -6.27
C ILE A 357 16.33 -4.13 -6.05
N ALA A 358 17.15 -4.93 -6.75
CA ALA A 358 18.60 -4.91 -6.59
C ALA A 358 19.21 -3.55 -6.99
N ARG A 359 18.78 -2.99 -8.12
CA ARG A 359 19.20 -1.66 -8.59
C ARG A 359 18.83 -0.59 -7.59
N ARG A 360 17.60 -0.61 -7.06
CA ARG A 360 17.17 0.35 -6.05
C ARG A 360 18.07 0.30 -4.82
N LEU A 361 18.27 -0.87 -4.24
CA LEU A 361 19.07 -1.03 -3.03
C LEU A 361 20.51 -0.58 -3.24
N ALA A 362 21.10 -0.86 -4.41
CA ALA A 362 22.41 -0.35 -4.78
C ALA A 362 22.44 1.20 -4.85
N VAL A 363 21.42 1.84 -5.43
CA VAL A 363 21.30 3.31 -5.46
C VAL A 363 21.23 3.89 -4.05
N LEU A 364 20.57 3.20 -3.11
CA LEU A 364 20.51 3.57 -1.69
C LEU A 364 21.84 3.35 -0.95
N GLY A 365 22.89 2.86 -1.62
CA GLY A 365 24.18 2.57 -1.00
C GLY A 365 24.18 1.29 -0.17
N VAL A 366 23.15 0.45 -0.30
CA VAL A 366 23.08 -0.84 0.38
C VAL A 366 23.99 -1.82 -0.37
N THR A 367 25.16 -2.09 0.18
CA THR A 367 26.02 -3.18 -0.30
C THR A 367 25.59 -4.49 0.37
N SER A 368 25.53 -5.57 -0.41
CA SER A 368 25.41 -6.91 0.15
C SER A 368 26.62 -7.13 1.08
N ALA A 369 26.38 -7.63 2.29
CA ALA A 369 27.46 -7.96 3.22
C ALA A 369 28.46 -8.92 2.55
N PRO A 370 29.76 -8.83 2.85
CA PRO A 370 30.70 -9.86 2.40
C PRO A 370 30.22 -11.21 2.92
N GLY A 371 29.95 -12.13 1.99
CA GLY A 371 29.48 -13.48 2.28
C GLY A 371 30.55 -14.38 2.87
#